data_AF-A0A7R9LU40-F1
#
_entry.id   AF-A0A7R9LU40-F1
#
_cell.length_a   1.000
_cell.length_b   1.000
_cell.length_c   1.000
_cell.angle_alpha   90.00
_cell.angle_beta   90.00
_cell.angle_gamma   90.00
#
_symmetry.space_group_name_H-M   'P 1'
#
loop_
_entity.id
_entity.type
_entity.pdbx_description
1 polymer ?
#
loop_
_entity_poly.entity_id
_entity_poly.type
_entity_poly.pdbx_seq_one_letter_code
_entity_poly.pdbx_strand_id
1 'polypeptide(L)'
;MIDDSYSHSIDNKTIHNDVLIINLTRSDLNAKYSCQAYHPNFTAPIQTSVRLDINLKPLDIRLNSLDGQLSAGGSVELVCNTGGSRPPAKITWLRDNRPLSHSSERTETVGNLTTSAITYTPSAEDHGVYLSCRSENTRLANSSIEIGYTL
;
A
#
# COMPACT_ATOMS: atom_id res chain seq x y z
N MET A 1 17.62 -14.81 -19.22
CA MET A 1 17.57 -13.74 -20.22
C MET A 1 16.11 -13.41 -20.42
N ILE A 2 15.71 -12.14 -20.28
CA ILE A 2 14.29 -11.72 -20.32
C ILE A 2 13.88 -11.41 -21.77
N ASP A 3 14.77 -10.78 -22.53
CA ASP A 3 14.63 -10.45 -23.94
C ASP A 3 16.03 -10.29 -24.56
N ASP A 4 16.12 -10.48 -25.87
CA ASP A 4 17.29 -10.23 -26.73
C ASP A 4 16.95 -9.46 -28.01
N SER A 5 15.70 -8.99 -28.15
CA SER A 5 15.27 -8.17 -29.28
C SER A 5 15.95 -6.80 -29.31
N TYR A 6 16.14 -6.22 -30.49
CA TYR A 6 16.64 -4.86 -30.62
C TYR A 6 16.20 -4.20 -31.93
N SER A 7 16.20 -2.88 -31.95
CA SER A 7 15.92 -2.07 -33.13
C SER A 7 17.01 -1.02 -33.35
N HIS A 8 17.18 -0.59 -34.60
CA HIS A 8 18.08 0.49 -34.96
C HIS A 8 17.31 1.81 -35.03
N SER A 9 17.94 2.90 -34.58
CA SER A 9 17.44 4.25 -34.85
C SER A 9 17.44 4.54 -36.35
N ILE A 10 16.65 5.53 -36.79
CA ILE A 10 16.49 5.90 -38.21
C ILE A 10 17.82 6.25 -38.88
N ASP A 11 18.78 6.78 -38.12
CA ASP A 11 20.12 7.13 -38.58
C ASP A 11 21.15 5.97 -38.43
N ASN A 12 20.72 4.80 -37.97
CA ASN A 12 21.53 3.60 -37.68
C ASN A 12 22.69 3.82 -36.70
N LYS A 13 22.70 4.91 -35.93
CA LYS A 13 23.76 5.21 -34.97
C LYS A 13 23.49 4.68 -33.57
N THR A 14 22.23 4.40 -33.25
CA THR A 14 21.79 3.97 -31.92
C THR A 14 21.04 2.64 -32.02
N ILE A 15 21.28 1.75 -31.06
CA ILE A 15 20.52 0.52 -30.90
C ILE A 15 19.64 0.68 -29.66
N HIS A 16 18.37 0.31 -29.78
CA HIS A 16 17.40 0.36 -28.70
C HIS A 16 16.81 -1.02 -28.43
N ASN A 17 16.73 -1.37 -27.15
CA ASN A 17 15.94 -2.49 -26.65
C ASN A 17 14.87 -1.95 -25.69
N ASP A 18 13.61 -2.19 -26.03
CA ASP A 18 12.44 -1.81 -25.24
C ASP A 18 11.84 -3.07 -24.62
N VAL A 19 11.74 -3.12 -23.29
CA VAL A 19 11.13 -4.24 -22.57
C VAL A 19 9.86 -3.80 -21.84
N LEU A 20 8.76 -4.49 -22.10
CA LEU A 20 7.49 -4.30 -21.39
C LEU A 20 7.30 -5.41 -20.35
N ILE A 21 7.27 -5.03 -19.08
CA ILE A 21 7.02 -5.97 -17.98
C ILE A 21 5.54 -5.90 -17.60
N ILE A 22 4.81 -6.99 -17.83
CA ILE A 22 3.40 -7.13 -17.47
C ILE A 22 3.22 -7.99 -16.22
N ASN A 23 2.07 -7.86 -15.55
CA ASN A 23 1.69 -8.68 -14.39
C ASN A 23 2.69 -8.64 -13.22
N LEU A 24 3.14 -7.44 -12.86
CA LEU A 24 3.99 -7.24 -11.69
C LEU A 24 3.34 -7.78 -10.41
N THR A 25 4.13 -8.51 -9.65
CA THR A 25 3.77 -9.13 -8.38
C THR A 25 4.46 -8.41 -7.22
N ARG A 26 4.04 -8.71 -5.99
CA ARG A 26 4.68 -8.16 -4.78
C ARG A 26 6.15 -8.59 -4.65
N SER A 27 6.51 -9.76 -5.17
CA SER A 27 7.89 -10.28 -5.16
C SER A 27 8.82 -9.52 -6.09
N ASP A 28 8.28 -8.79 -7.07
CA ASP A 28 9.09 -7.95 -7.97
C ASP A 28 9.55 -6.65 -7.32
N LEU A 29 9.15 -6.40 -6.07
CA LEU A 29 9.56 -5.23 -5.33
C LEU A 29 11.09 -5.22 -5.14
N ASN A 30 11.73 -4.14 -5.56
CA ASN A 30 13.18 -3.98 -5.61
C ASN A 30 13.90 -4.96 -6.57
N ALA A 31 13.18 -5.71 -7.41
CA ALA A 31 13.79 -6.53 -8.44
C ALA A 31 14.65 -5.66 -9.37
N LYS A 32 15.84 -6.16 -9.68
CA LYS A 32 16.84 -5.45 -10.50
C LYS A 32 16.75 -5.93 -11.94
N TYR A 33 16.45 -5.02 -12.84
CA TYR A 33 16.48 -5.24 -14.28
C TYR A 33 17.74 -4.62 -14.85
N SER A 34 18.48 -5.37 -15.65
CA SER A 34 19.76 -4.95 -16.21
C SER A 34 19.72 -5.02 -17.73
N CYS A 35 20.00 -3.89 -18.38
CA CYS A 35 20.22 -3.84 -19.82
C CYS A 35 21.72 -3.98 -20.07
N GLN A 36 22.11 -4.96 -20.90
CA GLN A 36 23.50 -5.27 -21.19
C GLN A 36 23.76 -5.15 -22.71
N ALA A 37 24.82 -4.44 -23.07
CA ALA A 37 25.28 -4.32 -24.44
C ALA A 37 26.64 -5.01 -24.59
N TYR A 38 26.71 -5.94 -25.54
CA TYR A 38 27.93 -6.66 -25.88
C TYR A 38 28.55 -6.07 -27.15
N HIS A 39 29.87 -5.89 -27.14
CA HIS A 39 30.64 -5.52 -28.31
C HIS A 39 31.96 -6.30 -28.32
N PRO A 40 32.41 -6.87 -29.45
CA PRO A 40 33.62 -7.71 -29.50
C PRO A 40 34.90 -7.04 -28.99
N ASN A 41 35.01 -5.71 -29.14
CA ASN A 41 36.16 -4.94 -28.67
C ASN A 41 36.16 -4.67 -27.14
N PHE A 42 35.09 -5.03 -26.42
CA PHE A 42 35.04 -4.87 -24.97
C PHE A 42 35.24 -6.21 -24.28
N THR A 43 36.10 -6.22 -23.26
CA THR A 43 36.42 -7.42 -22.47
C THR A 43 35.25 -7.87 -21.59
N ALA A 44 34.31 -6.96 -21.27
CA ALA A 44 33.09 -7.23 -20.55
C ALA A 44 31.92 -6.42 -21.15
N PRO A 45 30.67 -6.92 -21.09
CA PRO A 45 29.52 -6.17 -21.55
C PRO A 45 29.32 -4.91 -20.70
N ILE A 46 28.95 -3.81 -21.37
CA ILE A 46 28.54 -2.59 -20.67
C ILE A 46 27.12 -2.81 -20.20
N GLN A 47 26.82 -2.46 -18.95
CA GLN A 47 25.47 -2.63 -18.42
C GLN A 47 25.03 -1.45 -17.57
N THR A 48 23.73 -1.17 -17.64
CA THR A 48 23.03 -0.29 -16.70
C THR A 48 21.89 -1.06 -16.04
N SER A 49 21.35 -0.55 -14.94
CA SER A 49 20.29 -1.27 -14.23
C SER A 49 19.30 -0.34 -13.54
N VAL A 50 18.05 -0.80 -13.49
CA VAL A 50 16.96 -0.15 -12.77
C VAL A 50 16.45 -1.10 -11.68
N ARG A 51 15.94 -0.54 -10.59
CA ARG A 51 15.23 -1.31 -9.56
C ARG A 51 13.77 -0.91 -9.57
N LEU A 52 12.88 -1.89 -9.51
CA LEU A 52 11.44 -1.61 -9.47
C LEU A 52 11.04 -1.11 -8.07
N ASP A 53 10.48 0.10 -8.01
CA ASP A 53 9.78 0.61 -6.84
C ASP A 53 8.27 0.52 -7.11
N ILE A 54 7.61 -0.44 -6.47
CA ILE A 54 6.24 -0.82 -6.79
C ILE A 54 5.31 -0.34 -5.67
N ASN A 55 4.22 0.32 -6.06
CA ASN A 55 3.14 0.63 -5.13
C ASN A 55 2.34 -0.65 -4.84
N LEU A 56 2.12 -0.95 -3.57
CA LEU A 56 1.41 -2.14 -3.11
C LEU A 56 0.18 -1.75 -2.29
N LYS A 57 -0.97 -2.36 -2.61
CA LYS A 57 -2.16 -2.23 -1.77
C LYS A 57 -1.95 -2.87 -0.39
N PRO A 58 -2.66 -2.38 0.65
CA PRO A 58 -2.82 -3.09 1.92
C PRO A 58 -3.13 -4.58 1.72
N LEU A 59 -2.49 -5.44 2.50
CA LEU A 59 -2.68 -6.88 2.43
C LEU A 59 -3.64 -7.37 3.51
N ASP A 60 -3.49 -6.84 4.72
CA ASP A 60 -4.30 -7.20 5.87
C ASP A 60 -4.65 -5.96 6.69
N ILE A 61 -5.78 -6.05 7.39
CA ILE A 61 -6.28 -5.05 8.31
C ILE A 61 -6.85 -5.77 9.53
N ARG A 62 -6.55 -5.27 10.72
CA ARG A 62 -7.01 -5.80 12.00
C ARG A 62 -7.50 -4.67 12.86
N LEU A 63 -8.72 -4.83 13.37
CA LEU A 63 -9.31 -3.90 14.32
C LEU A 63 -9.31 -4.55 15.70
N ASN A 64 -8.61 -3.91 16.63
CA ASN A 64 -8.49 -4.31 18.01
C ASN A 64 -9.28 -3.32 18.87
N SER A 65 -10.29 -3.81 19.59
CA SER A 65 -10.91 -3.09 20.70
C SER A 65 -10.31 -3.61 22.01
N LEU A 66 -9.86 -2.71 22.88
CA LEU A 66 -9.47 -3.07 24.24
C LEU A 66 -10.74 -3.41 25.05
N ASP A 67 -11.13 -4.68 24.99
CA ASP A 67 -12.13 -5.39 25.81
C ASP A 67 -13.19 -4.55 26.52
N GLY A 68 -14.39 -4.53 25.96
CA GLY A 68 -15.59 -4.06 26.66
C GLY A 68 -16.71 -3.77 25.69
N GLN A 69 -17.90 -4.32 25.98
CA GLN A 69 -19.15 -3.91 25.34
C GLN A 69 -19.19 -2.38 25.29
N LEU A 70 -19.22 -1.81 24.09
CA LEU A 70 -19.30 -0.36 23.91
C LEU A 70 -20.54 0.15 24.63
N SER A 71 -20.33 0.90 25.69
CA SER A 71 -21.41 1.46 26.51
C SER A 71 -21.51 2.94 26.22
N ALA A 72 -22.74 3.43 26.06
CA ALA A 72 -22.97 4.85 25.83
C ALA A 72 -22.33 5.70 26.94
N GLY A 73 -21.55 6.71 26.55
CA GLY A 73 -20.81 7.60 27.45
C GLY A 73 -19.47 7.05 27.97
N GLY A 74 -19.15 5.77 27.76
CA GLY A 74 -17.86 5.19 28.11
C GLY A 74 -16.85 5.36 26.97
N SER A 75 -15.78 6.13 27.18
CA SER A 75 -14.70 6.25 26.19
C SER A 75 -13.87 4.97 26.10
N VAL A 76 -13.62 4.51 24.89
CA VAL A 76 -12.75 3.37 24.60
C VAL A 76 -11.64 3.77 23.62
N GLU A 77 -10.53 3.03 23.63
CA GLU A 77 -9.51 3.16 22.60
C GLU A 77 -9.69 2.04 21.57
N LEU A 78 -9.74 2.44 20.31
CA LEU A 78 -9.84 1.56 19.15
C LEU A 78 -8.53 1.64 18.37
N VAL A 79 -7.96 0.49 18.04
CA VAL A 79 -6.68 0.40 17.34
C VAL A 79 -6.87 -0.38 16.05
N CYS A 80 -6.54 0.24 14.92
CA CYS A 80 -6.56 -0.37 13.60
C CYS A 80 -5.14 -0.55 13.08
N ASN A 81 -4.76 -1.79 12.81
CA ASN A 81 -3.45 -2.18 12.30
C ASN A 81 -3.59 -2.61 10.85
N THR A 82 -2.82 -2.02 9.93
CA THR A 82 -2.77 -2.38 8.51
C THR A 82 -1.36 -2.80 8.10
N GLY A 83 -1.24 -3.98 7.50
CA GLY A 83 0.02 -4.49 6.98
C GLY A 83 0.13 -4.44 5.45
N GLY A 84 1.36 -4.26 4.97
CA GLY A 84 1.77 -4.59 3.61
C GLY A 84 1.64 -3.49 2.57
N SER A 85 1.03 -2.34 2.86
CA SER A 85 0.97 -1.25 1.88
C SER A 85 2.34 -0.63 1.61
N ARG A 86 2.62 -0.25 0.36
CA ARG A 86 3.78 0.58 -0.03
C ARG A 86 3.33 1.65 -1.01
N PRO A 87 3.42 2.96 -0.72
CA PRO A 87 3.80 3.56 0.55
C PRO A 87 2.86 3.15 1.71
N PRO A 88 3.20 3.50 2.96
CA PRO A 88 2.33 3.26 4.11
C PRO A 88 0.88 3.66 3.84
N ALA A 89 -0.06 2.85 4.34
CA ALA A 89 -1.47 3.04 4.03
C ALA A 89 -2.02 4.29 4.72
N LYS A 90 -3.03 4.91 4.12
CA LYS A 90 -3.88 5.88 4.80
C LYS A 90 -5.01 5.12 5.49
N ILE A 91 -5.11 5.24 6.80
CA ILE A 91 -6.23 4.71 7.58
C ILE A 91 -7.28 5.82 7.72
N THR A 92 -8.56 5.46 7.69
CA THR A 92 -9.69 6.36 7.87
C THR A 92 -10.75 5.66 8.68
N TRP A 93 -11.12 6.25 9.81
CA TRP A 93 -12.20 5.74 10.65
C TRP A 93 -13.55 6.23 10.12
N LEU A 94 -14.50 5.32 10.04
CA LEU A 94 -15.81 5.52 9.41
C LEU A 94 -16.93 5.15 10.38
N ARG A 95 -17.97 5.98 10.40
CA ARG A 95 -19.26 5.75 11.03
C ARG A 95 -20.32 5.77 9.93
N ASP A 96 -20.95 4.64 9.64
CA ASP A 96 -21.89 4.47 8.52
C ASP A 96 -21.37 5.07 7.20
N ASN A 97 -20.17 4.64 6.78
CA ASN A 97 -19.47 5.14 5.59
C ASN A 97 -19.08 6.62 5.60
N ARG A 98 -19.27 7.34 6.70
CA ARG A 98 -18.85 8.74 6.84
C ARG A 98 -17.60 8.83 7.70
N PRO A 99 -16.57 9.60 7.28
CA PRO A 99 -15.39 9.82 8.11
C PRO A 99 -15.77 10.37 9.47
N LEU A 100 -15.16 9.83 10.53
CA LEU A 100 -15.28 10.42 11.87
C LEU A 100 -14.58 11.78 11.89
N SER A 101 -15.35 12.83 12.18
CA SER A 101 -14.82 14.16 12.46
C SER A 101 -14.37 14.20 13.93
N HIS A 102 -13.15 14.65 14.21
CA HIS A 102 -12.65 14.94 15.57
C HIS A 102 -12.27 13.75 16.48
N SER A 103 -11.85 12.61 15.94
CA SER A 103 -11.12 11.64 16.76
C SER A 103 -9.66 12.11 16.95
N SER A 104 -9.13 12.05 18.18
CA SER A 104 -7.68 12.15 18.41
C SER A 104 -7.02 10.95 17.75
N GLU A 105 -6.61 11.12 16.50
CA GLU A 105 -6.02 10.08 15.68
C GLU A 105 -4.50 10.10 15.83
N ARG A 106 -3.95 9.01 16.35
CA ARG A 106 -2.51 8.77 16.34
C ARG A 106 -2.22 7.75 15.25
N THR A 107 -1.55 8.18 14.19
CA THR A 107 -1.08 7.29 13.14
C THR A 107 0.43 7.13 13.24
N GLU A 108 0.87 5.88 13.36
CA GLU A 108 2.27 5.50 13.40
C GLU A 108 2.56 4.51 12.28
N THR A 109 3.77 4.56 11.73
CA THR A 109 4.23 3.59 10.73
C THR A 109 5.56 3.01 11.16
N VAL A 110 5.61 1.70 11.29
CA VAL A 110 6.81 0.95 11.65
C VAL A 110 7.01 -0.14 10.60
N GLY A 111 8.02 0.02 9.74
CA GLY A 111 8.29 -0.90 8.64
C GLY A 111 7.14 -0.95 7.64
N ASN A 112 6.49 -2.11 7.50
CA ASN A 112 5.35 -2.33 6.63
C ASN A 112 3.98 -2.29 7.35
N LEU A 113 3.98 -1.92 8.63
CA LEU A 113 2.79 -1.83 9.46
C LEU A 113 2.43 -0.36 9.68
N THR A 114 1.18 0.00 9.38
CA THR A 114 0.58 1.28 9.74
C THR A 114 -0.46 1.05 10.82
N THR A 115 -0.33 1.73 11.94
CA THR A 115 -1.25 1.64 13.08
C THR A 115 -1.93 2.98 13.27
N SER A 116 -3.26 2.99 13.35
CA SER A 116 -4.05 4.16 13.73
C SER A 116 -4.83 3.84 15.00
N ALA A 117 -4.78 4.74 15.98
CA ALA A 117 -5.53 4.62 17.23
C ALA A 117 -6.41 5.85 17.43
N ILE A 118 -7.65 5.62 17.88
CA ILE A 118 -8.60 6.67 18.24
C ILE A 118 -9.24 6.41 19.59
N THR A 119 -9.53 7.49 20.32
CA THR A 119 -10.47 7.44 21.44
C THR A 119 -11.88 7.69 20.92
N TYR A 120 -12.78 6.73 21.11
CA TYR A 120 -14.17 6.79 20.68
C TYR A 120 -15.09 6.78 21.90
N THR A 121 -16.08 7.68 21.93
CA THR A 121 -17.09 7.73 23.00
C THR A 121 -18.46 7.47 22.38
N PRO A 122 -19.00 6.24 22.48
CA PRO A 122 -20.29 5.89 21.91
C PRO A 122 -21.42 6.72 22.53
N SER A 123 -22.40 7.08 21.72
CA SER A 123 -23.66 7.70 22.14
C SER A 123 -24.83 6.73 21.94
N ALA A 124 -26.00 7.03 22.51
CA ALA A 124 -27.19 6.22 22.29
C ALA A 124 -27.64 6.19 20.81
N GLU A 125 -27.25 7.20 20.03
CA GLU A 125 -27.51 7.28 18.58
C GLU A 125 -26.64 6.32 17.77
N ASP A 126 -25.60 5.75 18.37
CA ASP A 126 -24.70 4.81 17.69
C ASP A 126 -25.20 3.36 17.73
N HIS A 127 -26.33 3.10 18.37
CA HIS A 127 -26.91 1.76 18.38
C HIS A 127 -27.27 1.31 16.95
N GLY A 128 -26.70 0.18 16.52
CA GLY A 128 -26.91 -0.36 15.17
C GLY A 128 -26.07 0.32 14.08
N VAL A 129 -25.21 1.28 14.44
CA VAL A 129 -24.31 1.98 13.50
C VAL A 129 -23.09 1.11 13.23
N TYR A 130 -22.66 1.06 11.97
CA TYR A 130 -21.45 0.34 11.59
C TYR A 130 -20.22 1.22 11.76
N LEU A 131 -19.35 0.83 12.68
CA LEU A 131 -18.07 1.48 12.93
C LEU A 131 -16.97 0.65 12.28
N SER A 132 -16.19 1.28 11.39
CA SER A 132 -15.13 0.60 10.66
C SER A 132 -13.86 1.43 10.55
N CYS A 133 -12.74 0.76 10.34
CA CYS A 133 -11.53 1.38 9.84
C CYS A 133 -11.28 0.91 8.42
N ARG A 134 -11.07 1.88 7.52
CA ARG A 134 -10.73 1.67 6.12
C ARG A 134 -9.30 2.04 5.88
N SER A 135 -8.58 1.19 5.16
CA SER A 135 -7.17 1.37 4.83
C SER A 135 -6.96 1.35 3.33
N GLU A 136 -6.23 2.32 2.79
CA GLU A 136 -6.01 2.47 1.35
C GLU A 136 -4.59 2.94 1.01
N ASN A 137 -4.13 2.62 -0.19
CA ASN A 137 -2.92 3.21 -0.74
C ASN A 137 -3.28 4.36 -1.68
N THR A 138 -2.90 5.58 -1.32
CA THR A 138 -3.25 6.81 -2.07
C THR A 138 -2.63 6.89 -3.47
N ARG A 139 -1.68 6.01 -3.80
CA ARG A 139 -1.07 5.90 -5.13
C ARG A 139 -1.75 4.86 -6.02
N LEU A 140 -2.72 4.11 -5.49
CA LEU A 140 -3.40 3.03 -6.20
C LEU A 140 -4.92 3.17 -6.08
N ALA A 141 -5.60 3.25 -7.23
CA ALA A 141 -7.05 3.14 -7.27
C ALA A 141 -7.51 1.75 -6.81
N ASN A 142 -8.69 1.69 -6.18
CA ASN A 142 -9.33 0.44 -5.74
C ASN A 142 -8.43 -0.43 -4.83
N SER A 143 -7.61 0.22 -4.00
CA SER A 143 -6.69 -0.44 -3.08
C SER A 143 -7.25 -0.58 -1.66
N SER A 144 -8.49 -0.14 -1.42
CA SER A 144 -9.08 -0.08 -0.10
C SER A 144 -9.48 -1.47 0.43
N ILE A 145 -9.19 -1.70 1.71
CA ILE A 145 -9.74 -2.79 2.52
C ILE A 145 -10.34 -2.19 3.79
N GLU A 146 -11.38 -2.81 4.33
CA GLU A 146 -12.14 -2.28 5.46
C GLU A 146 -12.53 -3.39 6.41
N ILE A 147 -12.48 -3.11 7.71
CA ILE A 147 -12.95 -4.00 8.77
C ILE A 147 -13.66 -3.18 9.84
N GLY A 148 -14.71 -3.74 10.41
CA GLY A 148 -15.54 -3.05 11.40
C GLY A 148 -16.54 -3.99 12.06
N TYR A 149 -17.35 -3.42 12.95
CA TYR A 149 -18.44 -4.11 13.61
C TYR A 149 -19.58 -3.12 13.90
N THR A 150 -20.77 -3.66 14.13
CA THR A 150 -21.96 -2.88 14.51
C THR A 150 -21.99 -2.66 16.01
N LEU A 151 -22.29 -1.42 16.43
CA LEU A 151 -22.37 -0.96 17.83
C LEU A 151 -23.67 -1.36 18.55
#